data_AF-A0A2D6X969-F1
#
_entry.id   AF-A0A2D6X969-F1
#
_cell.length_a   1.000
_cell.length_b   1.000
_cell.length_c   1.000
_cell.angle_alpha   90.00
_cell.angle_beta   90.00
_cell.angle_gamma   90.00
#
_symmetry.space_group_name_H-M   'P 1'
#
loop_
_entity.id
_entity.type
_entity.pdbx_description
1 polymer ?
#
loop_
_entity_poly.entity_id
_entity_poly.type
_entity_poly.pdbx_seq_one_letter_code
_entity_poly.pdbx_strand_id
1 'polypeptide(L)'
;MNSDKVRERSEQLRGYGSDRNLESEFFPPVNPPDSDGESYTFPSDAELLSDNNIDRWLLFLGGWKSYTSYRVSQLEAELAVLSEGFDVMLQTQGAELDESSTKRLLKDSIKGKVLNDDPSLQALKMRIAIKQGQLKILRGRYYMYDHQFDTISRIVTRRGQDRVRP
;
A
#
# COMPACT_ATOMS: atom_id res chain seq x y z
N MET A 1 -9.89 -23.49 27.88
CA MET A 1 -9.99 -22.54 26.74
C MET A 1 -11.33 -22.77 26.09
N ASN A 2 -12.20 -21.77 26.07
CA ASN A 2 -13.59 -21.91 25.62
C ASN A 2 -13.63 -21.88 24.08
N SER A 3 -13.95 -23.01 23.44
CA SER A 3 -13.97 -23.15 21.97
C SER A 3 -14.88 -22.14 21.29
N ASP A 4 -15.95 -21.74 21.97
CA ASP A 4 -16.97 -20.83 21.44
C ASP A 4 -16.43 -19.40 21.32
N LYS A 5 -15.62 -18.94 22.29
CA LYS A 5 -14.94 -17.64 22.20
C LYS A 5 -13.93 -17.59 21.06
N VAL A 6 -13.27 -18.71 20.76
CA VAL A 6 -12.29 -18.79 19.65
C VAL A 6 -13.02 -18.72 18.30
N ARG A 7 -14.17 -19.38 18.19
CA ARG A 7 -14.97 -19.41 16.96
C ARG A 7 -15.63 -18.06 16.68
N GLU A 8 -16.26 -17.45 17.69
CA GLU A 8 -16.87 -16.12 17.60
C GLU A 8 -15.84 -15.04 17.23
N ARG A 9 -14.62 -15.16 17.77
CA ARG A 9 -13.51 -14.27 17.41
C ARG A 9 -12.97 -14.50 16.00
N SER A 10 -12.94 -15.75 15.54
CA SER A 10 -12.56 -16.09 14.17
C SER A 10 -13.57 -15.52 13.17
N GLU A 11 -14.85 -15.49 13.55
CA GLU A 11 -15.94 -14.88 12.78
C GLU A 11 -15.84 -13.33 12.80
N GLN A 12 -15.50 -12.71 13.92
CA GLN A 12 -15.21 -11.26 13.99
C GLN A 12 -14.00 -10.86 13.14
N LEU A 13 -12.91 -11.64 13.16
CA LEU A 13 -11.73 -11.42 12.29
C LEU A 13 -12.07 -11.55 10.80
N ARG A 14 -13.02 -12.42 10.44
CA ARG A 14 -13.55 -12.49 9.07
C ARG A 14 -14.40 -11.27 8.72
N GLY A 15 -15.17 -10.74 9.67
CA GLY A 15 -15.98 -9.52 9.53
C GLY A 15 -15.14 -8.25 9.27
N TYR A 16 -13.99 -8.12 9.93
CA TYR A 16 -13.05 -7.02 9.66
C TYR A 16 -12.52 -7.00 8.22
N GLY A 17 -12.60 -8.13 7.50
CA GLY A 17 -12.28 -8.23 6.07
C GLY A 17 -13.48 -8.08 5.14
N SER A 18 -14.72 -8.06 5.65
CA SER A 18 -15.94 -8.05 4.82
C SER A 18 -16.63 -6.69 4.71
N ASP A 19 -16.38 -5.75 5.64
CA ASP A 19 -17.09 -4.46 5.68
C ASP A 19 -16.56 -3.40 4.73
N ARG A 20 -15.52 -3.71 3.96
CA ARG A 20 -14.96 -2.81 2.96
C ARG A 20 -14.79 -3.60 1.68
N ASN A 21 -15.49 -3.15 0.63
CA ASN A 21 -15.26 -3.65 -0.71
C ASN A 21 -13.77 -3.43 -1.04
N LEU A 22 -12.99 -4.50 -0.93
CA LEU A 22 -11.54 -4.43 -1.05
C LEU A 22 -11.17 -3.94 -2.46
N GLU A 23 -12.02 -4.14 -3.46
CA GLU A 23 -11.84 -3.59 -4.80
C GLU A 23 -11.98 -2.06 -4.87
N SER A 24 -12.79 -1.45 -4.00
CA SER A 24 -12.97 0.01 -3.96
C SER A 24 -12.01 0.74 -3.03
N GLU A 25 -11.46 0.06 -2.01
CA GLU A 25 -10.52 0.65 -1.03
C GLU A 25 -9.04 0.31 -1.27
N PHE A 26 -8.70 -0.79 -1.95
CA PHE A 26 -7.31 -1.21 -2.16
C PHE A 26 -6.69 -0.62 -3.42
N PHE A 27 -7.49 0.09 -4.18
CA PHE A 27 -7.13 0.61 -5.47
C PHE A 27 -7.38 2.12 -5.45
N PRO A 28 -6.42 3.00 -5.81
CA PRO A 28 -6.85 4.11 -6.64
C PRO A 28 -7.62 3.46 -7.81
N PRO A 29 -8.80 3.97 -8.20
CA PRO A 29 -9.62 3.35 -9.23
C PRO A 29 -8.72 2.86 -10.36
N VAL A 30 -9.07 1.70 -10.93
CA VAL A 30 -8.30 1.04 -12.00
C VAL A 30 -7.87 2.03 -13.10
N ASN A 31 -8.59 3.16 -13.18
CA ASN A 31 -8.38 4.29 -14.04
C ASN A 31 -7.98 5.53 -13.21
N PRO A 32 -6.69 5.86 -13.21
CA PRO A 32 -6.26 7.24 -13.41
C PRO A 32 -7.25 8.17 -14.16
N PRO A 33 -7.64 9.37 -13.66
CA PRO A 33 -8.36 10.33 -14.51
C PRO A 33 -7.37 10.89 -15.54
N ASP A 34 -7.69 11.02 -16.83
CA ASP A 34 -8.99 11.36 -17.42
C ASP A 34 -9.45 10.43 -18.56
N SER A 35 -10.78 10.31 -18.66
CA SER A 35 -11.61 9.51 -19.59
C SER A 35 -11.74 8.02 -19.26
N ASP A 36 -12.91 7.68 -18.69
CA ASP A 36 -13.66 6.47 -18.98
C ASP A 36 -12.94 5.11 -18.96
N GLY A 37 -12.38 4.72 -17.82
CA GLY A 37 -12.61 3.32 -17.44
C GLY A 37 -11.66 2.23 -17.95
N GLU A 38 -10.68 2.48 -18.83
CA GLU A 38 -9.90 1.39 -19.46
C GLU A 38 -8.44 1.20 -18.99
N SER A 39 -8.09 -0.06 -18.72
CA SER A 39 -6.72 -0.55 -18.53
C SER A 39 -5.81 -0.16 -19.70
N TYR A 40 -4.59 0.29 -19.44
CA TYR A 40 -3.61 0.57 -20.50
C TYR A 40 -2.62 -0.58 -20.69
N THR A 41 -2.25 -0.82 -21.95
CA THR A 41 -1.18 -1.75 -22.33
C THR A 41 0.03 -0.94 -22.78
N PHE A 42 1.15 -1.06 -22.06
CA PHE A 42 2.40 -0.45 -22.50
C PHE A 42 2.83 -1.09 -23.83
N PRO A 43 3.28 -0.29 -24.83
CA PRO A 43 3.65 -0.81 -26.14
C PRO A 43 4.77 -1.86 -26.01
N SER A 44 4.58 -3.00 -26.68
CA SER A 44 5.57 -4.09 -26.71
C SER A 44 6.85 -3.66 -27.42
N ASP A 45 6.72 -2.80 -28.43
CA ASP A 45 7.83 -2.15 -29.11
C ASP A 45 7.63 -0.64 -29.13
N ALA A 46 8.29 0.03 -28.18
CA ALA A 46 8.26 1.47 -28.07
C ALA A 46 9.05 2.18 -29.19
N GLU A 47 9.90 1.46 -29.94
CA GLU A 47 10.69 2.01 -31.04
C GLU A 47 9.87 2.36 -32.26
N LEU A 48 8.71 1.74 -32.42
CA LEU A 48 7.83 1.93 -33.57
C LEU A 48 6.81 3.05 -33.35
N LEU A 49 6.80 3.68 -32.18
CA LEU A 49 5.88 4.77 -31.86
C LEU A 49 6.18 6.00 -32.70
N SER A 50 5.14 6.72 -33.15
CA SER A 50 5.32 8.06 -33.69
C SER A 50 5.74 9.04 -32.58
N ASP A 51 6.38 10.15 -32.94
CA ASP A 51 6.78 11.18 -31.97
C ASP A 51 5.59 11.70 -31.17
N ASN A 52 4.46 11.96 -31.83
CA ASN A 52 3.23 12.40 -31.14
C ASN A 52 2.75 11.37 -30.10
N ASN A 53 2.91 10.08 -30.36
CA ASN A 53 2.55 9.03 -29.41
C ASN A 53 3.56 8.95 -28.27
N ILE A 54 4.85 9.16 -28.56
CA ILE A 54 5.89 9.23 -27.54
C ILE A 54 5.63 10.37 -26.55
N ASP A 55 5.29 11.56 -27.04
CA ASP A 55 4.98 12.71 -26.18
C ASP A 55 3.77 12.46 -25.28
N ARG A 56 2.73 11.82 -25.82
CA ARG A 56 1.56 11.39 -25.04
C ARG A 56 1.94 10.38 -23.95
N TRP A 57 2.79 9.40 -24.27
CA TRP A 57 3.28 8.45 -23.29
C TRP A 57 4.14 9.10 -22.20
N LEU A 58 5.00 10.05 -22.54
CA LEU A 58 5.80 10.78 -21.56
C LEU A 58 4.92 11.57 -20.58
N LEU A 59 3.91 12.29 -21.09
CA LEU A 59 2.97 13.03 -20.25
C LEU A 59 2.17 12.08 -19.35
N PHE A 60 1.62 11.00 -19.92
CA PHE A 60 0.88 10.00 -19.17
C PHE A 60 1.74 9.37 -18.06
N LEU A 61 2.89 8.80 -18.40
CA LEU A 61 3.75 8.11 -17.45
C LEU A 61 4.34 9.06 -16.41
N GLY A 62 4.69 10.30 -16.80
CA GLY A 62 5.19 11.32 -15.89
C GLY A 62 4.14 11.75 -14.85
N GLY A 63 2.88 11.94 -15.29
CA GLY A 63 1.76 12.21 -14.41
C GLY A 63 1.50 11.07 -13.42
N TRP A 64 1.44 9.84 -13.93
CA TRP A 64 1.18 8.65 -13.10
C TRP A 64 2.30 8.30 -12.13
N LYS A 65 3.56 8.42 -12.56
CA LYS A 65 4.73 8.32 -11.69
C LYS A 65 4.66 9.33 -10.55
N SER A 66 4.35 10.59 -10.84
CA SER A 66 4.28 11.66 -9.83
C SER A 66 3.12 11.45 -8.86
N TYR A 67 1.93 11.13 -9.39
CA TYR A 67 0.76 10.85 -8.57
C TYR A 67 0.97 9.64 -7.65
N THR A 68 1.48 8.53 -8.19
CA THR A 68 1.74 7.33 -7.38
C THR A 68 2.81 7.57 -6.34
N SER A 69 3.87 8.32 -6.66
CA SER A 69 4.88 8.74 -5.69
C SER A 69 4.27 9.54 -4.53
N TYR A 70 3.41 10.53 -4.83
CA TYR A 70 2.70 11.29 -3.80
C TYR A 70 1.84 10.39 -2.91
N ARG A 71 1.05 9.48 -3.51
CA ARG A 71 0.19 8.55 -2.77
C ARG A 71 1.00 7.57 -1.91
N VAL A 72 2.19 7.14 -2.36
CA VAL A 72 3.14 6.34 -1.57
C VAL A 72 3.54 7.11 -0.32
N SER A 73 4.00 8.35 -0.47
CA SER A 73 4.43 9.19 0.66
C SER A 73 3.29 9.44 1.67
N GLN A 74 2.07 9.69 1.20
CA GLN A 74 0.91 9.84 2.09
C GLN A 74 0.65 8.57 2.92
N LEU A 75 0.69 7.40 2.28
CA LEU A 75 0.39 6.14 2.95
C LEU A 75 1.51 5.72 3.91
N GLU A 76 2.77 6.03 3.58
CA GLU A 76 3.91 5.88 4.48
C GLU A 76 3.75 6.74 5.74
N ALA A 77 3.36 8.00 5.59
CA ALA A 77 3.11 8.88 6.72
C ALA A 77 1.96 8.36 7.60
N GLU A 78 0.84 7.92 7.01
CA GLU A 78 -0.26 7.36 7.79
C GLU A 78 0.16 6.07 8.51
N LEU A 79 0.89 5.18 7.84
CA LEU A 79 1.41 3.96 8.44
C LEU A 79 2.36 4.23 9.61
N ALA A 80 3.22 5.25 9.49
CA ALA A 80 4.14 5.64 10.57
C ALA A 80 3.36 6.04 11.82
N VAL A 81 2.35 6.91 11.67
CA VAL A 81 1.51 7.37 12.79
C VAL A 81 0.73 6.21 13.41
N LEU A 82 0.10 5.36 12.59
CA LEU A 82 -0.68 4.23 13.09
C LEU A 82 0.19 3.19 13.80
N SER A 83 1.38 2.91 13.26
CA SER A 83 2.30 1.93 13.85
C SER A 83 2.84 2.42 15.18
N GLU A 84 3.24 3.70 15.27
CA GLU A 84 3.68 4.30 16.53
C GLU A 84 2.55 4.29 17.58
N GLY A 85 1.35 4.71 17.20
CA GLY A 85 0.19 4.67 18.10
C GLY A 85 -0.13 3.26 18.60
N PHE A 86 -0.04 2.25 17.73
CA PHE A 86 -0.20 0.85 18.11
C PHE A 86 0.87 0.40 19.11
N ASP A 87 2.14 0.71 18.85
CA ASP A 87 3.24 0.31 19.72
C ASP A 87 3.16 0.98 21.10
N VAL A 88 2.81 2.26 21.16
CA VAL A 88 2.57 2.97 22.43
C VAL A 88 1.43 2.31 23.21
N MET A 89 0.28 2.08 22.59
CA MET A 89 -0.87 1.45 23.27
C MET A 89 -0.53 0.05 23.77
N LEU A 90 0.15 -0.76 22.94
CA LEU A 90 0.55 -2.12 23.29
C LEU A 90 1.54 -2.14 24.47
N GLN A 91 2.46 -1.17 24.53
CA GLN A 91 3.41 -1.03 25.62
C GLN A 91 2.74 -0.56 26.91
N THR A 92 1.88 0.45 26.85
CA THR A 92 1.17 0.97 28.03
C THR A 92 0.29 -0.10 28.67
N GLN A 93 -0.59 -0.72 27.89
CA GLN A 93 -1.46 -1.80 28.38
C GLN A 93 -0.64 -3.04 28.80
N GLY A 94 0.48 -3.30 28.12
CA GLY A 94 1.38 -4.38 28.48
C GLY A 94 2.08 -4.16 29.83
N ALA A 95 2.48 -2.93 30.13
CA ALA A 95 3.07 -2.56 31.41
C ALA A 95 2.05 -2.68 32.56
N GLU A 96 0.82 -2.18 32.37
CA GLU A 96 -0.27 -2.33 33.34
C GLU A 96 -0.56 -3.80 33.64
N LEU A 97 -0.55 -4.66 32.60
CA LEU A 97 -0.76 -6.09 32.76
C LEU A 97 0.39 -6.79 33.50
N ASP A 98 1.63 -6.36 33.29
CA ASP A 98 2.80 -6.93 33.98
C ASP A 98 2.86 -6.46 35.45
N GLU A 99 2.55 -5.19 35.72
CA GLU A 99 2.48 -4.61 37.07
C GLU A 99 1.39 -5.26 37.93
N SER A 100 0.21 -5.51 37.34
CA SER A 100 -0.88 -6.21 38.02
C SER A 100 -0.67 -7.73 38.12
N SER A 101 0.39 -8.27 37.49
CA SER A 101 0.67 -9.70 37.53
C SER A 101 1.46 -10.10 38.76
N THR A 102 0.99 -11.14 39.44
CA THR A 102 1.73 -11.80 40.53
C THR A 102 2.88 -12.66 40.03
N LYS A 103 3.01 -12.89 38.71
CA LYS A 103 4.07 -13.68 38.10
C LYS A 103 4.66 -12.90 36.94
N ARG A 104 5.99 -12.96 36.79
CA ARG A 104 6.67 -12.39 35.63
C ARG A 104 6.14 -13.04 34.34
N LEU A 105 5.50 -12.25 33.49
CA LEU A 105 4.97 -12.74 32.23
C LEU A 105 6.03 -12.65 31.13
N LEU A 106 5.96 -13.57 30.16
CA LEU A 106 6.77 -13.47 28.95
C LEU A 106 6.22 -12.37 28.04
N LYS A 107 7.11 -11.65 27.36
CA LYS A 107 6.77 -10.53 26.47
C LYS A 107 5.71 -10.91 25.41
N ASP A 108 5.85 -12.08 24.80
CA ASP A 108 4.88 -12.55 23.79
C ASP A 108 3.53 -12.94 24.41
N SER A 109 3.53 -13.44 25.64
CA SER A 109 2.29 -13.70 26.39
C SER A 109 1.57 -12.41 26.76
N ILE A 110 2.31 -11.35 27.16
CA ILE A 110 1.75 -10.02 27.42
C ILE A 110 1.11 -9.48 26.14
N LYS A 111 1.85 -9.46 25.02
CA LYS A 111 1.31 -9.01 23.73
C LYS A 111 0.06 -9.77 23.32
N GLY A 112 0.09 -11.10 23.48
CA GLY A 112 -1.05 -11.96 23.17
C GLY A 112 -2.27 -11.66 24.04
N LYS A 113 -2.07 -11.41 25.34
CA LYS A 113 -3.16 -11.05 26.27
C LYS A 113 -3.70 -9.64 26.00
N VAL A 114 -2.83 -8.65 25.84
CA VAL A 114 -3.24 -7.27 25.54
C VAL A 114 -4.06 -7.22 24.24
N LEU A 115 -3.55 -7.85 23.17
CA LEU A 115 -4.34 -7.98 21.94
C LEU A 115 -5.61 -8.80 22.18
N ASN A 116 -5.60 -9.81 23.05
CA ASN A 116 -6.79 -10.59 23.33
C ASN A 116 -7.87 -9.80 24.07
N ASP A 117 -7.48 -8.82 24.87
CA ASP A 117 -8.39 -8.13 25.78
C ASP A 117 -8.89 -6.79 25.21
N ASP A 118 -8.17 -6.21 24.23
CA ASP A 118 -8.55 -4.99 23.52
C ASP A 118 -8.89 -5.22 22.02
N PRO A 119 -10.18 -5.33 21.67
CA PRO A 119 -10.63 -5.44 20.27
C PRO A 119 -10.23 -4.24 19.39
N SER A 120 -10.11 -3.05 19.97
CA SER A 120 -9.72 -1.84 19.22
C SER A 120 -8.26 -1.90 18.80
N LEU A 121 -7.39 -2.44 19.66
CA LEU A 121 -5.98 -2.66 19.33
C LEU A 121 -5.81 -3.75 18.26
N GLN A 122 -6.67 -4.78 18.25
CA GLN A 122 -6.72 -5.75 17.14
C GLN A 122 -7.14 -5.10 15.82
N ALA A 123 -8.19 -4.30 15.83
CA ALA A 123 -8.67 -3.58 14.66
C ALA A 123 -7.58 -2.64 14.11
N LEU A 124 -6.86 -1.94 14.99
CA LEU A 124 -5.72 -1.11 14.61
C LEU A 124 -4.60 -1.92 13.95
N LYS A 125 -4.24 -3.08 14.52
CA LYS A 125 -3.24 -3.98 13.94
C LYS A 125 -3.63 -4.46 12.54
N MET A 126 -4.91 -4.82 12.36
CA MET A 126 -5.43 -5.22 11.04
C MET A 126 -5.42 -4.07 10.05
N ARG A 127 -5.79 -2.86 10.48
CA ARG A 127 -5.73 -1.65 9.65
C ARG A 127 -4.30 -1.34 9.19
N ILE A 128 -3.31 -1.50 10.07
CA ILE A 128 -1.88 -1.36 9.71
C ILE A 128 -1.50 -2.39 8.64
N ALA A 129 -1.85 -3.67 8.84
CA ALA A 129 -1.51 -4.74 7.89
C ALA A 129 -2.14 -4.49 6.50
N ILE A 130 -3.40 -4.07 6.45
CA ILE A 130 -4.10 -3.69 5.21
C ILE A 130 -3.35 -2.57 4.49
N LYS A 131 -2.99 -1.50 5.21
CA LYS A 131 -2.27 -0.35 4.64
C LYS A 131 -0.87 -0.71 4.16
N GLN A 132 -0.17 -1.61 4.86
CA GLN A 132 1.12 -2.14 4.39
C GLN A 132 0.97 -2.89 3.06
N GLY A 133 -0.11 -3.68 2.90
CA GLY A 133 -0.45 -4.32 1.63
C GLY A 133 -0.69 -3.30 0.52
N GLN A 134 -1.49 -2.27 0.79
CA GLN A 134 -1.76 -1.17 -0.15
C GLN A 134 -0.46 -0.44 -0.57
N LEU A 135 0.43 -0.16 0.39
CA LEU A 135 1.71 0.49 0.13
C LEU A 135 2.60 -0.35 -0.79
N LYS A 136 2.66 -1.66 -0.56
CA LYS A 136 3.44 -2.59 -1.39
C LYS A 136 2.95 -2.59 -2.84
N ILE A 137 1.64 -2.65 -3.05
CA ILE A 137 1.03 -2.62 -4.40
C ILE A 137 1.36 -1.30 -5.10
N LEU A 138 1.16 -0.18 -4.39
CA LEU A 138 1.35 1.15 -4.96
C LEU A 138 2.81 1.43 -5.31
N ARG A 139 3.77 1.00 -4.47
CA ARG A 139 5.20 1.04 -4.80
C ARG A 139 5.51 0.22 -6.05
N GLY A 140 4.93 -0.96 -6.19
CA GLY A 140 5.06 -1.77 -7.41
C GLY A 140 4.59 -1.02 -8.67
N ARG A 141 3.46 -0.33 -8.59
CA ARG A 141 2.94 0.51 -9.69
C ARG A 141 3.86 1.69 -10.00
N TYR A 142 4.33 2.39 -8.96
CA TYR A 142 5.30 3.48 -9.12
C TYR A 142 6.54 3.01 -9.89
N TYR A 143 7.15 1.89 -9.48
CA TYR A 143 8.33 1.33 -10.18
C TYR A 143 8.03 0.94 -11.63
N MET A 144 6.82 0.43 -11.91
CA MET A 144 6.41 0.12 -13.27
C MET A 144 6.33 1.39 -14.13
N TYR A 145 5.67 2.45 -13.65
CA TYR A 145 5.58 3.72 -14.37
C TYR A 145 6.94 4.39 -14.55
N ASP A 146 7.77 4.34 -13.51
CA ASP A 146 9.14 4.87 -13.53
C ASP A 146 9.99 4.20 -14.61
N HIS A 147 10.01 2.87 -14.64
CA HIS A 147 10.76 2.11 -15.64
C HIS A 147 10.25 2.35 -17.07
N GLN A 148 8.93 2.41 -17.24
CA GLN A 148 8.32 2.71 -18.54
C GLN A 148 8.65 4.13 -19.01
N PHE A 149 8.59 5.11 -18.11
CA PHE A 149 8.95 6.50 -18.40
C PHE A 149 10.41 6.61 -18.85
N ASP A 150 11.31 5.95 -18.13
CA ASP A 150 12.74 5.93 -18.46
C ASP A 150 13.00 5.28 -19.83
N THR A 151 12.26 4.20 -20.14
CA THR A 151 12.35 3.52 -21.45
C THR A 151 11.99 4.47 -22.59
N ILE A 152 10.84 5.15 -22.50
CA ILE A 152 10.41 6.13 -23.51
C ILE A 152 11.38 7.32 -23.59
N SER A 153 11.84 7.83 -22.44
CA SER A 153 12.78 8.96 -22.38
C SER A 153 14.11 8.66 -23.08
N ARG A 154 14.61 7.42 -22.96
CA ARG A 154 15.81 6.96 -23.68
C ARG A 154 15.60 6.93 -25.19
N ILE A 155 14.43 6.49 -25.65
CA ILE A 155 14.09 6.47 -27.09
C ILE A 155 14.07 7.89 -27.66
N VAL A 156 13.46 8.83 -26.95
CA VAL A 156 13.48 10.27 -27.34
C VAL A 156 14.91 10.77 -27.46
N THR A 157 15.74 10.48 -26.45
CA THR A 157 17.15 10.90 -26.45
C THR A 157 17.90 10.35 -27.66
N ARG A 158 17.74 9.06 -27.97
CA ARG A 158 18.39 8.43 -29.13
C ARG A 158 17.90 9.01 -30.46
N ARG A 159 16.57 9.15 -30.64
CA ARG A 159 15.99 9.77 -31.85
C ARG A 159 16.45 11.21 -32.04
N GLY A 160 16.59 11.96 -30.94
CA GLY A 160 17.15 13.30 -30.95
C GLY A 160 18.59 13.32 -31.44
N GLN A 161 19.43 12.38 -30.98
CA GLN A 161 20.81 12.25 -31.44
C GLN A 161 20.87 11.87 -32.93
N ASP A 162 20.03 10.95 -33.40
CA ASP A 162 20.02 10.51 -34.80
C ASP A 162 19.61 11.63 -35.76
N ARG A 163 18.73 12.56 -35.34
CA ARG A 163 18.34 13.75 -36.13
C ARG A 163 19.45 14.80 -36.24
N VAL A 164 20.36 14.83 -35.27
CA VAL A 164 21.46 15.82 -35.19
C VAL A 164 22.74 15.27 -35.81
N ARG A 165 22.82 13.95 -36.05
CA ARG A 165 23.93 13.34 -36.79
C ARG A 165 23.86 13.77 -38.27
N PRO A 166 24.93 14.38 -38.82
CA PRO A 166 24.99 14.81 -40.21
C PRO A 166 25.04 13.65 -41.21
#